data_AF-A0A2V7MH50-F1
#
_entry.id   AF-A0A2V7MH50-F1
#
_cell.length_a   1.000
_cell.length_b   1.000
_cell.length_c   1.000
_cell.angle_alpha   90.00
_cell.angle_beta   90.00
_cell.angle_gamma   90.00
#
_symmetry.space_group_name_H-M   'P 1'
#
loop_
_entity.id
_entity.type
_entity.pdbx_description
1 polymer ?
#
loop_
_entity_poly.entity_id
_entity_poly.type
_entity_poly.pdbx_seq_one_letter_code
_entity_poly.pdbx_strand_id
1 'polypeptide(L)'
;MGRTADGRVGRFGRKADVATLAEFAATALRFEMGLTTSRYPRDAVQGRPVPAQADPAPDPEVADSAVARLTDFVRFLAPPGRGPPRAGLTAAVAQGERWFAAIGCAGCHVPGLRTGPSPVSALDRRRVNLYSDLLLHDMGPALADVCGPGARPSEVRTAPLMGLRFRELLLHDGRVTSLRDAIMRHGGEASAARDRFAALSPGNQVELIAFLETL
;
A
#
# COMPACT_ATOMS: atom_id res chain seq x y z
N MET A 1 -8.83 -0.94 11.80
CA MET A 1 -7.75 -1.93 11.51
C MET A 1 -8.37 -3.12 10.81
N GLY A 2 -7.77 -3.60 9.72
CA GLY A 2 -8.31 -4.73 8.96
C GLY A 2 -8.24 -6.07 9.68
N ARG A 3 -9.08 -7.01 9.25
CA ARG A 3 -9.20 -8.36 9.81
C ARG A 3 -9.18 -9.36 8.67
N THR A 4 -8.46 -10.46 8.85
CA THR A 4 -8.58 -11.62 7.96
C THR A 4 -9.93 -12.32 8.17
N ALA A 5 -10.32 -13.22 7.26
CA ALA A 5 -11.58 -13.98 7.39
C ALA A 5 -11.66 -14.82 8.68
N ASP A 6 -10.52 -15.27 9.20
CA ASP A 6 -10.39 -16.00 10.47
C ASP A 6 -10.16 -15.08 11.69
N GLY A 7 -10.35 -13.77 11.54
CA GLY A 7 -10.36 -12.80 12.64
C GLY A 7 -8.99 -12.32 13.12
N ARG A 8 -7.89 -12.80 12.52
CA ARG A 8 -6.55 -12.28 12.80
C ARG A 8 -6.43 -10.84 12.31
N VAL A 9 -5.44 -10.14 12.85
CA VAL A 9 -5.09 -8.81 12.37
C VAL A 9 -4.55 -8.91 10.94
N GLY A 10 -5.21 -8.25 9.99
CA GLY A 10 -4.72 -8.14 8.63
C GLY A 10 -3.78 -6.94 8.47
N ARG A 11 -2.73 -7.13 7.68
CA ARG A 11 -1.59 -6.20 7.54
C ARG A 11 -1.26 -5.88 6.08
N PHE A 12 -1.51 -6.85 5.19
CA PHE A 12 -1.19 -6.78 3.77
C PHE A 12 -2.46 -6.74 2.92
N GLY A 13 -2.30 -6.40 1.63
CA GLY A 13 -3.42 -6.14 0.73
C GLY A 13 -3.97 -4.72 0.83
N ARG A 14 -4.77 -4.33 -0.17
CA ARG A 14 -5.46 -3.03 -0.21
C ARG A 14 -6.57 -2.93 0.84
N LYS A 15 -7.10 -4.08 1.28
CA LYS A 15 -8.16 -4.19 2.30
C LYS A 15 -7.65 -4.67 3.66
N ALA A 16 -6.33 -4.75 3.84
CA ALA A 16 -5.72 -5.23 5.08
C ALA A 16 -6.33 -6.57 5.53
N ASP A 17 -6.40 -7.53 4.60
CA ASP A 17 -7.13 -8.79 4.70
C ASP A 17 -6.21 -10.02 4.70
N VAL A 18 -4.89 -9.81 4.69
CA VAL A 18 -3.86 -10.85 4.80
C VAL A 18 -2.94 -10.54 5.98
N ALA A 19 -2.70 -11.52 6.86
CA ALA A 19 -2.03 -11.27 8.14
C ALA A 19 -0.51 -11.30 8.08
N THR A 20 0.08 -12.15 7.24
CA THR A 20 1.53 -12.36 7.18
C THR A 20 2.09 -12.17 5.77
N LEU A 21 3.37 -11.83 5.67
CA LEU A 21 4.03 -11.65 4.36
C LEU A 21 4.10 -12.96 3.57
N ALA A 22 4.31 -14.09 4.25
CA ALA A 22 4.32 -15.42 3.62
C ALA A 22 2.95 -15.78 3.04
N GLU A 23 1.86 -15.48 3.77
CA GLU A 23 0.50 -15.63 3.23
C GLU A 23 0.27 -14.72 2.03
N PHE A 24 0.73 -13.46 2.10
CA PHE A 24 0.59 -12.51 0.99
C PHE A 24 1.33 -12.99 -0.26
N ALA A 25 2.55 -13.51 -0.11
CA ALA A 25 3.31 -14.09 -1.21
C ALA A 25 2.62 -15.33 -1.82
N ALA A 26 2.11 -16.24 -0.99
CA ALA A 26 1.40 -17.42 -1.47
C ALA A 26 0.08 -17.07 -2.18
N THR A 27 -0.66 -16.06 -1.69
CA THR A 27 -1.86 -15.52 -2.34
C THR A 27 -1.52 -14.92 -3.69
N ALA A 28 -0.45 -14.12 -3.80
CA ALA A 28 -0.03 -13.53 -5.07
C ALA A 28 0.39 -14.60 -6.10
N LEU A 29 1.20 -15.59 -5.68
CA LEU A 29 1.54 -16.75 -6.52
C LEU A 29 0.29 -17.41 -7.08
N ARG A 30 -0.72 -17.66 -6.23
CA ARG A 30 -1.95 -18.31 -6.65
C ARG A 30 -2.83 -17.44 -7.55
N PHE A 31 -3.19 -16.24 -7.10
CA PHE A 31 -4.26 -15.44 -7.71
C PHE A 31 -3.77 -14.46 -8.78
N GLU A 32 -2.47 -14.16 -8.83
CA GLU A 32 -1.89 -13.27 -9.84
C GLU A 32 -1.07 -14.03 -10.88
N MET A 33 -0.41 -15.14 -10.48
CA MET A 33 0.43 -15.93 -11.39
C MET A 33 -0.15 -17.32 -11.74
N GLY A 34 -1.20 -17.76 -11.05
CA GLY A 34 -1.82 -19.07 -11.27
C GLY A 34 -1.12 -20.23 -10.55
N LEU A 35 0.00 -19.99 -9.85
CA LEU A 35 0.87 -21.04 -9.34
C LEU A 35 0.35 -21.72 -8.06
N THR A 36 0.42 -23.05 -7.99
CA THR A 36 0.06 -23.80 -6.79
C THR A 36 1.19 -23.80 -5.75
N THR A 37 0.80 -23.81 -4.47
CA THR A 37 1.69 -23.84 -3.30
C THR A 37 1.12 -24.81 -2.26
N SER A 38 1.86 -25.19 -1.22
CA SER A 38 1.28 -26.01 -0.14
C SER A 38 0.05 -25.37 0.54
N ARG A 39 -0.07 -24.03 0.51
CA ARG A 39 -1.24 -23.30 0.99
C ARG A 39 -2.43 -23.36 0.02
N TYR A 40 -2.15 -23.37 -1.27
CA TYR A 40 -3.14 -23.43 -2.35
C TYR A 40 -2.77 -24.58 -3.30
N PRO A 41 -3.01 -25.84 -2.89
CA PRO A 41 -2.38 -27.01 -3.51
C PRO A 41 -3.10 -27.51 -4.76
N ARG A 42 -4.12 -26.79 -5.23
CA ARG A 42 -4.94 -27.21 -6.36
C ARG A 42 -5.35 -26.02 -7.19
N ASP A 43 -5.32 -26.26 -8.48
CA ASP A 43 -5.89 -25.38 -9.48
C ASP A 43 -7.42 -25.46 -9.50
N ALA A 44 -8.03 -24.29 -9.40
CA ALA A 44 -9.46 -24.11 -9.50
C ALA A 44 -9.83 -22.80 -10.20
N VAL A 45 -10.74 -22.89 -11.16
CA VAL A 45 -11.39 -21.73 -11.79
C VAL A 45 -12.81 -21.67 -11.25
N GLN A 46 -13.15 -20.56 -10.57
CA GLN A 46 -14.46 -20.38 -9.92
C GLN A 46 -14.84 -21.55 -8.98
N GLY A 47 -13.85 -22.10 -8.27
CA GLY A 47 -14.04 -23.22 -7.35
C GLY A 47 -14.20 -24.59 -8.00
N ARG A 48 -14.09 -24.69 -9.34
CA ARG A 48 -14.11 -25.96 -10.07
C ARG A 48 -12.69 -26.38 -10.41
N PRO A 49 -12.32 -27.66 -10.19
CA PRO A 49 -11.00 -28.16 -10.55
C PRO A 49 -10.70 -27.93 -12.04
N VAL A 50 -9.46 -27.54 -12.34
CA VAL A 50 -8.97 -27.49 -13.72
C VAL A 50 -8.77 -28.93 -14.22
N PRO A 51 -9.16 -29.29 -15.45
CA PRO A 51 -8.90 -30.62 -15.99
C PRO A 51 -7.39 -30.91 -16.02
N ALA A 52 -6.98 -32.12 -15.62
CA ALA A 52 -5.57 -32.51 -15.58
C ALA A 52 -4.84 -32.44 -16.94
N GLN A 53 -5.59 -32.42 -18.05
CA GLN A 53 -5.01 -32.22 -19.38
C GLN A 53 -4.67 -30.76 -19.69
N ALA A 54 -5.32 -29.81 -19.01
CA ALA A 54 -5.10 -28.38 -19.19
C ALA A 54 -3.92 -27.88 -18.34
N ASP A 55 -3.67 -28.52 -17.20
CA ASP A 55 -2.50 -28.31 -16.37
C ASP A 55 -1.85 -29.66 -16.02
N PRO A 56 -0.84 -30.10 -16.78
CA PRO A 56 -0.13 -31.35 -16.52
C PRO A 56 0.99 -31.18 -15.49
N ALA A 57 1.22 -29.97 -14.95
CA ALA A 57 2.29 -29.75 -13.99
C ALA A 57 1.98 -30.47 -12.66
N PRO A 58 3.00 -31.04 -11.98
CA PRO A 58 2.79 -31.62 -10.67
C PRO A 58 2.52 -30.55 -9.61
N ASP A 59 1.42 -30.71 -8.88
CA ASP A 59 1.08 -29.87 -7.73
C ASP A 59 1.81 -30.33 -6.43
N PRO A 60 2.26 -29.40 -5.56
CA PRO A 60 2.31 -27.97 -5.82
C PRO A 60 3.50 -27.58 -6.73
N GLU A 61 3.28 -26.67 -7.66
CA GLU A 61 4.31 -26.18 -8.59
C GLU A 61 5.42 -25.41 -7.86
N VAL A 62 5.08 -24.72 -6.76
CA VAL A 62 6.03 -23.92 -5.98
C VAL A 62 6.26 -24.56 -4.62
N ALA A 63 7.49 -25.04 -4.42
CA ALA A 63 7.93 -25.59 -3.14
C ALA A 63 7.96 -24.55 -2.02
N ASP A 64 7.72 -24.98 -0.78
CA ASP A 64 7.74 -24.11 0.42
C ASP A 64 9.05 -23.33 0.57
N SER A 65 10.18 -23.95 0.21
CA SER A 65 11.49 -23.29 0.25
C SER A 65 11.59 -22.10 -0.70
N ALA A 66 10.89 -22.15 -1.85
CA ALA A 66 10.83 -21.04 -2.80
C ALA A 66 9.93 -19.92 -2.27
N VAL A 67 8.77 -20.26 -1.68
CA VAL A 67 7.89 -19.27 -1.02
C VAL A 67 8.63 -18.57 0.13
N ALA A 68 9.40 -19.32 0.93
CA ALA A 68 10.21 -18.77 2.01
C ALA A 68 11.30 -17.81 1.49
N ARG A 69 12.03 -18.20 0.44
CA ARG A 69 13.05 -17.33 -0.21
C ARG A 69 12.44 -16.06 -0.79
N LEU A 70 11.27 -16.16 -1.43
CA LEU A 70 10.54 -14.99 -1.94
C LEU A 70 10.11 -14.07 -0.78
N THR A 71 9.59 -14.66 0.29
CA THR A 71 9.18 -13.93 1.50
C THR A 71 10.37 -13.18 2.12
N ASP A 72 11.52 -13.85 2.27
CA ASP A 72 12.73 -13.24 2.80
C ASP A 72 13.26 -12.15 1.87
N PHE A 73 13.27 -12.38 0.56
CA PHE A 73 13.64 -11.36 -0.42
C PHE A 73 12.82 -10.09 -0.22
N VAL A 74 11.49 -10.17 -0.23
CA VAL A 74 10.60 -9.01 -0.03
C VAL A 74 10.78 -8.39 1.36
N ARG A 75 10.96 -9.20 2.40
CA ARG A 75 11.16 -8.75 3.79
C ARG A 75 12.42 -7.91 3.98
N PHE A 76 13.48 -8.22 3.22
CA PHE A 76 14.78 -7.58 3.35
C PHE A 76 15.07 -6.53 2.27
N LEU A 77 14.12 -6.26 1.38
CA LEU A 77 14.21 -5.08 0.50
C LEU A 77 14.27 -3.81 1.35
N ALA A 78 15.27 -2.98 1.06
CA ALA A 78 15.38 -1.68 1.70
C ALA A 78 14.17 -0.80 1.32
N PRO A 79 13.56 -0.08 2.26
CA PRO A 79 12.52 0.88 1.93
C PRO A 79 13.10 1.97 1.02
N PRO A 80 12.33 2.46 0.02
CA PRO A 80 12.79 3.55 -0.82
C PRO A 80 13.06 4.79 0.04
N GLY A 81 14.24 5.38 -0.12
CA GLY A 81 14.60 6.65 0.50
C GLY A 81 13.90 7.82 -0.18
N ARG A 82 13.91 8.99 0.46
CA ARG A 82 13.47 10.25 -0.13
C ARG A 82 14.37 10.63 -1.31
N GLY A 83 13.79 11.03 -2.43
CA GLY A 83 14.50 11.55 -3.59
C GLY A 83 14.98 12.99 -3.39
N PRO A 84 15.93 13.45 -4.21
CA PRO A 84 16.33 14.85 -4.19
C PRO A 84 15.19 15.76 -4.68
N PRO A 85 15.07 17.00 -4.16
CA PRO A 85 14.15 17.98 -4.72
C PRO A 85 14.55 18.31 -6.17
N ARG A 86 13.60 18.72 -7.00
CA ARG A 86 13.92 19.36 -8.29
C ARG A 86 14.79 20.59 -8.06
N ALA A 87 15.65 20.90 -9.02
CA ALA A 87 16.57 22.04 -8.92
C ALA A 87 15.82 23.33 -8.57
N GLY A 88 16.32 24.05 -7.56
CA GLY A 88 15.70 25.30 -7.10
C GLY A 88 14.49 25.14 -6.16
N LEU A 89 14.01 23.93 -5.88
CA LEU A 89 12.81 23.71 -5.06
C LEU A 89 13.05 23.28 -3.61
N THR A 90 14.30 23.31 -3.10
CA THR A 90 14.60 22.86 -1.73
C THR A 90 13.75 23.57 -0.66
N ALA A 91 13.61 24.90 -0.76
CA ALA A 91 12.78 25.66 0.17
C ALA A 91 11.28 25.31 0.04
N ALA A 92 10.80 25.14 -1.19
CA ALA A 92 9.42 24.75 -1.48
C ALA A 92 9.11 23.36 -0.92
N VAL A 93 10.04 22.40 -1.01
CA VAL A 93 9.89 21.06 -0.43
C VAL A 93 9.77 21.11 1.09
N ALA A 94 10.58 21.92 1.77
CA ALA A 94 10.49 22.08 3.22
C ALA A 94 9.17 22.73 3.65
N GLN A 95 8.67 23.70 2.88
CA GLN A 95 7.37 24.33 3.13
C GLN A 95 6.21 23.39 2.79
N GLY A 96 6.31 22.59 1.74
CA GLY A 96 5.34 21.56 1.38
C GLY A 96 5.17 20.50 2.46
N GLU A 97 6.26 20.09 3.11
CA GLU A 97 6.22 19.17 4.26
C GLU A 97 5.47 19.79 5.45
N ARG A 98 5.61 21.11 5.68
CA ARG A 98 4.82 21.83 6.68
C ARG A 98 3.35 21.88 6.30
N TRP A 99 3.02 22.14 5.04
CA TRP A 99 1.63 22.13 4.56
C TRP A 99 1.01 20.76 4.70
N PHE A 100 1.73 19.69 4.38
CA PHE A 100 1.28 18.30 4.52
C PHE A 100 0.79 18.01 5.96
N ALA A 101 1.54 18.47 6.96
CA ALA A 101 1.12 18.36 8.36
C ALA A 101 -0.04 19.32 8.68
N ALA A 102 0.07 20.60 8.31
CA ALA A 102 -0.88 21.65 8.68
C ALA A 102 -2.29 21.43 8.12
N ILE A 103 -2.41 20.90 6.90
CA ILE A 103 -3.71 20.60 6.28
C ILE A 103 -4.23 19.22 6.64
N GLY A 104 -3.52 18.45 7.48
CA GLY A 104 -3.99 17.20 8.05
C GLY A 104 -3.75 15.94 7.20
N CYS A 105 -2.93 16.00 6.13
CA CYS A 105 -2.56 14.80 5.37
C CYS A 105 -1.84 13.78 6.27
N ALA A 106 -1.02 14.27 7.21
CA ALA A 106 -0.30 13.46 8.18
C ALA A 106 -1.20 12.71 9.19
N GLY A 107 -2.53 12.93 9.17
CA GLY A 107 -3.48 12.20 10.01
C GLY A 107 -3.55 10.71 9.67
N CYS A 108 -3.61 10.37 8.38
CA CYS A 108 -3.53 8.99 7.90
C CYS A 108 -2.14 8.68 7.32
N HIS A 109 -1.53 9.63 6.59
CA HIS A 109 -0.19 9.46 6.01
C HIS A 109 0.92 9.83 7.00
N VAL A 110 0.93 9.15 8.16
CA VAL A 110 1.86 9.42 9.27
C VAL A 110 3.31 9.30 8.81
N PRO A 111 4.18 10.34 9.01
CA PRO A 111 5.50 10.42 8.36
C PRO A 111 6.42 9.22 8.59
N GLY A 112 6.36 8.60 9.75
CA GLY A 112 7.13 7.39 10.00
C GLY A 112 6.61 6.55 11.15
N LEU A 113 6.89 5.26 11.05
CA LEU A 113 6.61 4.26 12.06
C LEU A 113 7.93 3.62 12.52
N ARG A 114 7.86 2.88 13.62
CA ARG A 114 8.98 2.07 14.11
C ARG A 114 8.57 0.61 14.09
N THR A 115 9.41 -0.26 13.55
CA THR A 115 9.20 -1.70 13.65
C THR A 115 9.23 -2.14 15.12
N GLY A 116 8.60 -3.27 15.42
CA GLY A 116 8.65 -3.87 16.75
C GLY A 116 10.02 -4.52 17.06
N PRO A 117 10.17 -5.08 18.26
CA PRO A 117 11.29 -5.94 18.59
C PRO A 117 11.41 -7.10 17.59
N SER A 118 12.64 -7.43 17.17
CA SER A 118 12.91 -8.48 16.19
C SER A 118 14.23 -9.19 16.50
N PRO A 119 14.31 -10.53 16.33
CA PRO A 119 15.58 -11.25 16.40
C PRO A 119 16.50 -10.92 15.21
N VAL A 120 15.93 -10.38 14.12
CA VAL A 120 16.70 -9.94 12.96
C VAL A 120 17.11 -8.49 13.16
N SER A 121 18.40 -8.24 13.35
CA SER A 121 19.00 -6.92 13.61
C SER A 121 18.61 -5.86 12.57
N ALA A 122 18.52 -6.24 11.29
CA ALA A 122 18.11 -5.35 10.21
C ALA A 122 16.66 -4.82 10.37
N LEU A 123 15.83 -5.48 11.19
CA LEU A 123 14.41 -5.16 11.41
C LEU A 123 14.10 -4.79 12.87
N ASP A 124 15.05 -4.89 13.80
CA ASP A 124 14.81 -4.60 15.21
C ASP A 124 14.66 -3.10 15.44
N ARG A 125 13.45 -2.69 15.85
CA ARG A 125 13.15 -1.32 16.29
C ARG A 125 13.63 -0.23 15.33
N ARG A 126 13.57 -0.50 14.02
CA ARG A 126 13.99 0.41 12.95
C ARG A 126 12.92 1.45 12.67
N ARG A 127 13.35 2.69 12.46
CA ARG A 127 12.47 3.76 11.96
C ARG A 127 12.32 3.63 10.45
N VAL A 128 11.08 3.73 9.98
CA VAL A 128 10.73 3.71 8.55
C VAL A 128 9.87 4.93 8.26
N ASN A 129 10.32 5.78 7.32
CA ASN A 129 9.59 6.97 6.90
C ASN A 129 8.52 6.59 5.86
N LEU A 130 7.46 5.93 6.33
CA LEU A 130 6.49 5.25 5.49
C LEU A 130 5.44 6.18 4.87
N TYR A 131 5.10 7.28 5.57
CA TYR A 131 3.98 8.16 5.24
C TYR A 131 2.65 7.40 5.12
N SER A 132 2.37 6.58 6.14
CA SER A 132 1.15 5.77 6.27
C SER A 132 1.08 5.23 7.70
N ASP A 133 -0.13 5.20 8.25
CA ASP A 133 -0.47 4.53 9.51
C ASP A 133 -0.81 3.04 9.33
N LEU A 134 -0.88 2.56 8.08
CA LEU A 134 -1.25 1.20 7.69
C LEU A 134 -2.66 0.79 8.11
N LEU A 135 -3.52 1.74 8.47
CA LEU A 135 -4.90 1.49 8.88
C LEU A 135 -5.86 1.55 7.68
N LEU A 136 -7.08 1.08 7.90
CA LEU A 136 -8.19 1.20 6.95
C LEU A 136 -8.89 2.52 7.21
N HIS A 137 -9.16 3.27 6.14
CA HIS A 137 -9.92 4.52 6.18
C HIS A 137 -10.98 4.53 5.10
N ASP A 138 -12.14 5.10 5.42
CA ASP A 138 -13.19 5.37 4.45
C ASP A 138 -12.76 6.47 3.47
N MET A 139 -12.56 6.10 2.20
CA MET A 139 -12.23 7.00 1.09
C MET A 139 -13.49 7.57 0.40
N GLY A 140 -14.68 7.23 0.90
CA GLY A 140 -15.97 7.66 0.38
C GLY A 140 -16.47 6.83 -0.81
N PRO A 141 -17.75 6.99 -1.19
CA PRO A 141 -18.42 6.14 -2.16
C PRO A 141 -17.86 6.25 -3.58
N ALA A 142 -17.29 7.39 -3.96
CA ALA A 142 -16.69 7.59 -5.28
C ALA A 142 -15.41 6.75 -5.51
N LEU A 143 -14.79 6.29 -4.41
CA LEU A 143 -13.61 5.43 -4.39
C LEU A 143 -13.93 4.07 -3.76
N ALA A 144 -15.20 3.67 -3.73
CA ALA A 144 -15.57 2.32 -3.34
C ALA A 144 -15.11 1.31 -4.40
N ASP A 145 -14.60 0.18 -3.93
CA ASP A 145 -14.15 -0.98 -4.72
C ASP A 145 -14.78 -2.27 -4.11
N VAL A 146 -14.26 -3.44 -4.46
CA VAL A 146 -14.66 -4.73 -3.89
C VAL A 146 -14.60 -4.76 -2.37
N CYS A 147 -15.46 -5.58 -1.77
CA CYS A 147 -15.39 -5.90 -0.35
C CYS A 147 -14.15 -6.76 -0.04
N GLY A 148 -13.58 -6.58 1.14
CA GLY A 148 -12.63 -7.53 1.74
C GLY A 148 -13.17 -8.04 3.06
N PRO A 149 -12.68 -9.18 3.58
CA PRO A 149 -12.95 -9.58 4.97
C PRO A 149 -12.67 -8.41 5.92
N GLY A 150 -13.66 -8.04 6.73
CA GLY A 150 -13.50 -6.96 7.71
C GLY A 150 -13.24 -5.56 7.15
N ALA A 151 -13.52 -5.30 5.87
CA ALA A 151 -13.38 -4.00 5.22
C ALA A 151 -14.55 -3.69 4.27
N ARG A 152 -15.15 -2.50 4.41
CA ARG A 152 -16.22 -2.00 3.54
C ARG A 152 -15.69 -1.69 2.12
N PRO A 153 -16.58 -1.59 1.12
CA PRO A 153 -16.21 -1.16 -0.24
C PRO A 153 -15.34 0.10 -0.29
N SER A 154 -15.69 1.12 0.49
CA SER A 154 -14.99 2.40 0.51
C SER A 154 -13.78 2.45 1.45
N GLU A 155 -13.59 1.44 2.30
CA GLU A 155 -12.43 1.38 3.19
C GLU A 155 -11.20 0.86 2.45
N VAL A 156 -10.11 1.62 2.46
CA VAL A 156 -8.85 1.23 1.83
C VAL A 156 -7.72 1.44 2.84
N ARG A 157 -6.74 0.53 2.81
CA ARG A 157 -5.54 0.66 3.65
C ARG A 157 -4.74 1.86 3.16
N THR A 158 -4.34 2.77 4.06
CA THR A 158 -3.54 3.95 3.71
C THR A 158 -2.28 3.50 2.97
N ALA A 159 -2.19 3.82 1.68
CA ALA A 159 -1.03 3.46 0.87
C ALA A 159 0.21 4.21 1.38
N PRO A 160 1.34 3.53 1.62
CA PRO A 160 2.61 4.21 1.92
C PRO A 160 2.98 5.19 0.82
N LEU A 161 3.33 6.43 1.17
CA LEU A 161 3.86 7.39 0.19
C LEU A 161 5.37 7.26 0.00
N MET A 162 6.07 6.45 0.79
CA MET A 162 7.47 6.13 0.48
C MET A 162 7.59 5.51 -0.92
N GLY A 163 8.44 6.09 -1.77
CA GLY A 163 8.58 5.73 -3.18
C GLY A 163 7.45 6.23 -4.09
N LEU A 164 6.62 7.18 -3.65
CA LEU A 164 5.53 7.77 -4.45
C LEU A 164 6.01 8.31 -5.81
N ARG A 165 7.22 8.89 -5.87
CA ARG A 165 7.83 9.42 -7.11
C ARG A 165 8.05 8.37 -8.20
N PHE A 166 8.01 7.08 -7.86
CA PHE A 166 8.14 5.98 -8.81
C PHE A 166 6.77 5.46 -9.29
N ARG A 167 5.66 6.09 -8.89
CA ARG A 167 4.30 5.66 -9.24
C ARG A 167 3.73 6.53 -10.35
N GLU A 168 3.31 5.88 -11.43
CA GLU A 168 2.68 6.55 -12.58
C GLU A 168 1.14 6.54 -12.49
N LEU A 169 0.58 5.46 -11.93
CA LEU A 169 -0.85 5.30 -11.66
C LEU A 169 -1.12 5.49 -10.18
N LEU A 170 -2.10 6.32 -9.86
CA LEU A 170 -2.44 6.73 -8.50
C LEU A 170 -3.85 6.32 -8.14
N LEU A 171 -4.11 6.26 -6.82
CA LEU A 171 -5.28 5.65 -6.20
C LEU A 171 -5.32 4.13 -6.40
N HIS A 172 -6.20 3.45 -5.67
CA HIS A 172 -6.22 1.99 -5.60
C HIS A 172 -6.62 1.31 -6.91
N ASP A 173 -7.18 2.06 -7.85
CA ASP A 173 -7.66 1.61 -9.16
C ASP A 173 -6.95 2.29 -10.34
N GLY A 174 -5.89 3.07 -10.06
CA GLY A 174 -5.05 3.68 -11.09
C GLY A 174 -5.74 4.73 -11.96
N ARG A 175 -6.89 5.27 -11.56
CA ARG A 175 -7.72 6.13 -12.43
C ARG A 175 -7.13 7.51 -12.74
N VAL A 176 -6.05 7.92 -12.07
CA VAL A 176 -5.38 9.21 -12.28
C VAL A 176 -3.87 9.07 -12.26
N THR A 177 -3.19 9.99 -12.92
CA THR A 177 -1.72 10.03 -13.04
C THR A 177 -1.10 11.29 -12.41
N SER A 178 -1.94 12.23 -11.96
CA SER A 178 -1.52 13.49 -11.34
C SER A 178 -1.71 13.46 -9.82
N LEU A 179 -0.69 13.88 -9.07
CA LEU A 179 -0.77 14.00 -7.61
C LEU A 179 -1.87 14.98 -7.17
N ARG A 180 -2.05 16.08 -7.91
CA ARG A 180 -3.10 17.05 -7.64
C ARG A 180 -4.48 16.40 -7.77
N ASP A 181 -4.70 15.65 -8.85
CA ASP A 181 -5.99 15.00 -9.10
C ASP A 181 -6.25 13.87 -8.10
N ALA A 182 -5.20 13.15 -7.70
CA ALA A 182 -5.29 12.15 -6.65
C ALA A 182 -5.72 12.79 -5.32
N ILE A 183 -5.13 13.91 -4.91
CA ILE A 183 -5.54 14.65 -3.71
C ILE A 183 -7.00 15.09 -3.83
N MET A 184 -7.40 15.68 -4.96
CA MET A 184 -8.78 16.16 -5.17
C MET A 184 -9.83 15.05 -5.18
N ARG A 185 -9.44 13.79 -5.40
CA ARG A 185 -10.33 12.63 -5.33
C ARG A 185 -10.47 12.03 -3.95
N HIS A 186 -9.70 12.46 -2.96
CA HIS A 186 -9.86 11.98 -1.59
C HIS A 186 -11.25 12.36 -1.05
N GLY A 187 -11.99 11.38 -0.55
CA GLY A 187 -13.32 11.55 0.04
C GLY A 187 -13.37 10.93 1.43
N GLY A 188 -14.59 10.71 1.94
CA GLY A 188 -14.82 10.12 3.26
C GLY A 188 -14.06 10.87 4.35
N GLU A 189 -13.28 10.15 5.15
CA GLU A 189 -12.47 10.69 6.26
C GLU A 189 -11.45 11.74 5.79
N ALA A 190 -10.98 11.65 4.56
CA ALA A 190 -9.97 12.56 4.01
C ALA A 190 -10.56 13.86 3.39
N SER A 191 -11.88 14.01 3.35
CA SER A 191 -12.54 15.16 2.69
C SER A 191 -12.08 16.50 3.26
N ALA A 192 -11.94 16.61 4.58
CA ALA A 192 -11.50 17.86 5.21
C ALA A 192 -10.06 18.25 4.82
N ALA A 193 -9.16 17.28 4.66
CA ALA A 193 -7.79 17.52 4.22
C ALA A 193 -7.74 17.91 2.73
N ARG A 194 -8.54 17.24 1.88
CA ARG A 194 -8.75 17.64 0.48
C ARG A 194 -9.23 19.08 0.37
N ASP A 195 -10.27 19.44 1.12
CA ASP A 195 -10.88 20.78 1.01
C ASP A 195 -9.90 21.88 1.46
N ARG A 196 -9.10 21.62 2.50
CA ARG A 196 -8.01 22.51 2.89
C ARG A 196 -6.92 22.62 1.82
N PHE A 197 -6.56 21.52 1.15
CA PHE A 197 -5.66 21.59 -0.01
C PHE A 197 -6.25 22.45 -1.13
N ALA A 198 -7.52 22.28 -1.46
CA ALA A 198 -8.19 23.08 -2.48
C ALA A 198 -8.22 24.58 -2.15
N ALA A 199 -8.31 24.92 -0.87
CA ALA A 199 -8.30 26.30 -0.36
C ALA A 199 -6.90 26.92 -0.25
N LEU A 200 -5.81 26.15 -0.37
CA LEU A 200 -4.45 26.70 -0.43
C LEU A 200 -4.28 27.58 -1.67
N SER A 201 -3.41 28.60 -1.55
CA SER A 201 -2.99 29.37 -2.72
C SER A 201 -2.33 28.46 -3.76
N PRO A 202 -2.32 28.84 -5.05
CA PRO A 202 -1.65 28.05 -6.08
C PRO A 202 -0.19 27.76 -5.77
N GLY A 203 0.54 28.72 -5.19
CA GLY A 203 1.93 28.53 -4.75
C GLY A 203 2.07 27.48 -3.66
N ASN A 204 1.23 27.54 -2.62
CA ASN A 204 1.26 26.57 -1.51
C ASN A 204 0.90 25.15 -1.98
N GLN A 205 0.01 25.03 -2.96
CA GLN A 205 -0.28 23.73 -3.59
C GLN A 205 0.95 23.19 -4.33
N VAL A 206 1.66 24.02 -5.09
CA VAL A 206 2.91 23.63 -5.77
C VAL A 206 3.98 23.19 -4.77
N GLU A 207 4.12 23.87 -3.63
CA GLU A 207 5.04 23.48 -2.56
C GLU A 207 4.71 22.09 -2.01
N LEU A 208 3.44 21.80 -1.71
CA LEU A 208 3.01 20.48 -1.27
C LEU A 208 3.27 19.40 -2.32
N ILE A 209 2.96 19.68 -3.60
CA ILE A 209 3.24 18.73 -4.69
C ILE A 209 4.75 18.48 -4.81
N ALA A 210 5.58 19.52 -4.75
CA ALA A 210 7.03 19.38 -4.79
C ALA A 210 7.55 18.50 -3.63
N PHE A 211 6.97 18.63 -2.44
CA PHE A 211 7.26 17.73 -1.33
C PHE A 211 6.92 16.27 -1.65
N LEU A 212 5.69 16.01 -2.14
CA LEU A 212 5.23 14.66 -2.48
C LEU A 212 6.06 14.01 -3.59
N GLU A 213 6.54 14.79 -4.56
CA GLU A 213 7.45 14.33 -5.62
C GLU A 213 8.83 13.89 -5.09
N THR A 214 9.19 14.26 -3.85
CA THR A 214 10.40 13.73 -3.21
C THR A 214 10.16 12.39 -2.51
N LEU A 215 8.92 11.97 -2.28
CA LEU A 215 8.63 10.76 -1.52
C LEU A 215 8.85 9.50 -2.35
#